data_AF-A0A5J4PNV1-F1
#
_entry.id   AF-A0A5J4PNV1-F1
#
_cell.length_a   1.000
_cell.length_b   1.000
_cell.length_c   1.000
_cell.angle_alpha   90.00
_cell.angle_beta   90.00
_cell.angle_gamma   90.00
#
_symmetry.space_group_name_H-M   'P 1'
#
loop_
_entity.id
_entity.type
_entity.pdbx_description
1 polymer ?
#
loop_
_entity_poly.entity_id
_entity_poly.type
_entity_poly.pdbx_seq_one_letter_code
_entity_poly.pdbx_strand_id
1 'polypeptide(L)'
;MYEPSNQQEAYDMIYNVFEFSEKIGEPLLMRIVTRLAHSRSGVERKAQKPQKDISFGSDPRQFVLLPGMARKRYKILLEQQAGFVKASEESPYNTYMDGADKSVGIVACGIGFNYLMENYPEGCSHPVLKIGQYPLPKKQLLQIVATCNEILVLEDGQPFVEKQLKGYLGKGIKVKGRLDGTLSYDGELNPDTVAHALGKENKSYFTIPDMVETRPPALCKGCGHRDMYNALTEVLKEEYPSHKVFSDIGCYTLGANAPFNAINSCVDMGASITM
;
A
#
# COMPACT_ATOMS: atom_id res chain seq x y z
N MET A 1 8.92 1.34 -5.93
CA MET A 1 8.04 1.19 -4.75
C MET A 1 8.23 -0.21 -4.19
N TYR A 2 8.18 -0.36 -2.88
CA TYR A 2 8.21 -1.65 -2.18
C TYR A 2 6.89 -1.86 -1.45
N GLU A 3 6.41 -3.10 -1.43
CA GLU A 3 5.14 -3.48 -0.82
C GLU A 3 5.32 -4.83 -0.08
N PRO A 4 5.55 -4.80 1.23
CA PRO A 4 5.78 -6.01 2.02
C PRO A 4 4.52 -6.86 2.13
N SER A 5 4.73 -8.17 2.14
CA SER A 5 3.67 -9.15 2.46
C SER A 5 3.54 -9.42 3.95
N ASN A 6 4.59 -9.20 4.74
CA ASN A 6 4.60 -9.46 6.18
C ASN A 6 5.55 -8.49 6.92
N GLN A 7 5.59 -8.56 8.25
CA GLN A 7 6.39 -7.67 9.10
C GLN A 7 7.89 -7.88 8.92
N GLN A 8 8.35 -9.09 8.65
CA GLN A 8 9.76 -9.37 8.39
C GLN A 8 10.20 -8.69 7.09
N GLU A 9 9.42 -8.82 6.02
CA GLU A 9 9.66 -8.09 4.78
C GLU A 9 9.57 -6.59 4.98
N ALA A 10 8.62 -6.09 5.78
CA ALA A 10 8.54 -4.67 6.08
C ALA A 10 9.83 -4.16 6.77
N TYR A 11 10.37 -4.94 7.70
CA TYR A 11 11.65 -4.65 8.35
C TYR A 11 12.82 -4.68 7.35
N ASP A 12 12.92 -5.73 6.54
CA ASP A 12 14.04 -5.94 5.61
C ASP A 12 14.02 -4.97 4.44
N MET A 13 12.84 -4.67 3.90
CA MET A 13 12.67 -3.79 2.76
C MET A 13 13.15 -2.38 3.07
N ILE A 14 13.06 -1.88 4.31
CA ILE A 14 13.55 -0.53 4.65
C ILE A 14 15.07 -0.41 4.42
N TYR A 15 15.85 -1.42 4.79
CA TYR A 15 17.29 -1.44 4.49
C TYR A 15 17.55 -1.39 2.97
N ASN A 16 16.76 -2.15 2.21
CA ASN A 16 16.89 -2.23 0.75
C ASN A 16 16.40 -0.95 0.06
N VAL A 17 15.35 -0.32 0.57
CA VAL A 17 14.79 0.96 0.09
C VAL A 17 15.83 2.07 0.24
N PHE A 18 16.44 2.22 1.42
CA PHE A 18 17.48 3.24 1.60
C PHE A 18 18.69 2.99 0.69
N GLU A 19 19.19 1.75 0.68
CA GLU A 19 20.35 1.39 -0.14
C GLU A 19 20.09 1.61 -1.64
N PHE A 20 18.89 1.23 -2.12
CA PHE A 20 18.53 1.43 -3.51
C PHE A 20 18.30 2.91 -3.84
N SER A 21 17.60 3.66 -2.97
CA SER A 21 17.35 5.10 -3.14
C SER A 21 18.65 5.90 -3.23
N GLU A 22 19.60 5.62 -2.34
CA GLU A 22 20.92 6.27 -2.35
C GLU A 22 21.74 5.92 -3.59
N LYS A 23 21.60 4.69 -4.12
CA LYS A 23 22.29 4.25 -5.33
C LYS A 23 21.75 4.93 -6.60
N ILE A 24 20.44 5.12 -6.69
CA ILE A 24 19.78 5.68 -7.88
C ILE A 24 19.60 7.21 -7.81
N GLY A 25 19.65 7.79 -6.61
CA GLY A 25 19.43 9.22 -6.38
C GLY A 25 17.97 9.66 -6.46
N GLU A 26 17.01 8.74 -6.29
CA GLU A 26 15.57 8.99 -6.43
C GLU A 26 14.80 8.53 -5.19
N PRO A 27 13.72 9.23 -4.82
CA PRO A 27 12.88 8.83 -3.70
C PRO A 27 12.13 7.53 -4.02
N LEU A 28 12.03 6.67 -3.03
CA LEU A 28 11.32 5.41 -3.14
C LEU A 28 10.16 5.36 -2.15
N LEU A 29 9.01 4.92 -2.65
CA LEU A 29 7.82 4.71 -1.83
C LEU A 29 7.84 3.32 -1.19
N MET A 30 7.56 3.27 0.11
CA MET A 30 7.22 2.06 0.85
C MET A 30 5.72 2.07 1.08
N ARG A 31 5.00 1.11 0.51
CA ARG A 31 3.54 1.01 0.60
C ARG A 31 3.18 0.01 1.69
N ILE A 32 2.60 0.50 2.79
CA ILE A 32 2.11 -0.34 3.88
C ILE A 32 0.58 -0.29 3.87
N VAL A 33 -0.05 -1.45 3.80
CA VAL A 33 -1.52 -1.60 3.84
C VAL A 33 -2.03 -1.66 5.28
N THR A 34 -3.28 -1.28 5.50
CA THR A 34 -3.90 -1.11 6.83
C THR A 34 -3.68 -2.33 7.74
N ARG A 35 -3.99 -3.54 7.25
CA ARG A 35 -3.85 -4.76 8.06
C ARG A 35 -2.40 -5.05 8.45
N LEU A 36 -1.43 -4.71 7.60
CA LEU A 36 -0.03 -4.86 7.94
C LEU A 36 0.40 -3.81 8.99
N ALA A 37 -0.06 -2.56 8.87
CA ALA A 37 0.22 -1.49 9.83
C ALA A 37 -0.41 -1.74 11.21
N HIS A 38 -1.58 -2.39 11.25
CA HIS A 38 -2.34 -2.65 12.48
C HIS A 38 -2.16 -4.08 13.04
N SER A 39 -1.14 -4.81 12.61
CA SER A 39 -0.76 -6.11 13.16
C SER A 39 0.67 -6.10 13.70
N ARG A 40 1.02 -7.13 14.49
CA ARG A 40 2.33 -7.25 15.13
C ARG A 40 2.84 -8.68 14.94
N SER A 41 4.13 -8.79 14.69
CA SER A 41 4.87 -10.06 14.67
C SER A 41 6.26 -9.83 15.24
N GLY A 42 6.88 -10.87 15.80
CA GLY A 42 8.32 -10.88 16.02
C GLY A 42 9.05 -10.78 14.67
N VAL A 43 10.22 -10.12 14.67
CA VAL A 43 11.09 -10.00 13.50
C VAL A 43 12.53 -10.31 13.89
N GLU A 44 13.25 -10.93 12.96
CA GLU A 44 14.69 -11.13 13.04
C GLU A 44 15.38 -9.82 12.66
N ARG A 45 16.05 -9.21 13.64
CA ARG A 45 16.70 -7.92 13.47
C ARG A 45 18.08 -8.07 12.84
N LYS A 46 18.40 -7.17 11.93
CA LYS A 46 19.74 -6.96 11.37
C LYS A 46 20.54 -5.97 12.21
N ALA A 47 21.86 -6.02 12.10
CA ALA A 47 22.72 -4.99 12.67
C ALA A 47 22.33 -3.60 12.13
N GLN A 48 22.31 -2.60 13.01
CA GLN A 48 22.06 -1.23 12.61
C GLN A 48 23.22 -0.73 11.75
N LYS A 49 22.92 -0.18 10.57
CA LYS A 49 23.91 0.50 9.73
C LYS A 49 24.13 1.92 10.30
N PRO A 50 25.36 2.44 10.35
CA PRO A 50 25.60 3.82 10.74
C PRO A 50 24.92 4.77 9.75
N GLN A 51 24.45 5.91 10.25
CA GLN A 51 23.93 6.97 9.40
C GLN A 51 25.05 7.49 8.48
N LYS A 52 24.74 7.71 7.20
CA LYS A 52 25.66 8.35 6.26
C LYS A 52 25.75 9.85 6.51
N ASP A 53 26.92 10.41 6.28
CA ASP A 53 27.12 11.86 6.29
C ASP A 53 26.30 12.52 5.18
N ILE A 54 25.76 13.71 5.48
CA ILE A 54 25.03 14.52 4.50
C ILE A 54 26.03 15.01 3.45
N SER A 55 25.71 14.77 2.18
CA SER A 55 26.47 15.26 1.04
C SER A 55 25.57 16.11 0.15
N PHE A 56 26.03 17.30 -0.22
CA PHE A 56 25.36 18.16 -1.17
C PHE A 56 26.03 18.01 -2.53
N GLY A 57 25.22 17.85 -3.60
CA GLY A 57 25.77 17.81 -4.95
C GLY A 57 26.53 19.11 -5.27
N SER A 58 27.63 19.00 -6.01
CA SER A 58 28.47 20.14 -6.41
C SER A 58 27.75 21.13 -7.35
N ASP A 59 26.67 20.71 -7.99
CA ASP A 59 25.81 21.56 -8.82
C ASP A 59 24.75 22.27 -7.95
N PRO A 60 24.83 23.61 -7.78
CA PRO A 60 23.81 24.37 -7.04
C PRO A 60 22.47 24.39 -7.78
N ARG A 61 22.42 23.99 -9.05
CA ARG A 61 21.20 23.91 -9.87
C ARG A 61 20.59 22.50 -9.87
N GLN A 62 21.07 21.60 -9.02
CA GLN A 62 20.64 20.20 -9.00
C GLN A 62 19.13 20.02 -8.71
N PHE A 63 18.48 21.01 -8.10
CA PHE A 63 17.03 20.99 -7.82
C PHE A 63 16.26 22.12 -8.51
N VAL A 64 16.90 22.85 -9.43
CA VAL A 64 16.25 23.95 -10.17
C VAL A 64 15.51 23.40 -11.39
N LEU A 65 14.22 23.73 -11.49
CA LEU A 65 13.29 23.19 -12.49
C LEU A 65 12.78 24.25 -13.49
N LEU A 66 13.63 25.19 -13.91
CA LEU A 66 13.26 26.06 -15.05
C LEU A 66 12.98 25.21 -16.31
N PRO A 67 12.12 25.64 -17.24
CA PRO A 67 11.63 24.79 -18.34
C PRO A 67 12.72 24.08 -19.17
N GLY A 68 13.89 24.69 -19.37
CA GLY A 68 15.02 24.06 -20.06
C GLY A 68 15.73 22.99 -19.21
N MET A 69 15.80 23.17 -17.90
CA MET A 69 16.38 22.22 -16.95
C MET A 69 15.43 21.07 -16.65
N ALA A 70 14.15 21.34 -16.45
CA ALA A 70 13.12 20.32 -16.21
C ALA A 70 13.06 19.28 -17.35
N ARG A 71 13.13 19.73 -18.61
CA ARG A 71 13.18 18.82 -19.77
C ARG A 71 14.39 17.88 -19.75
N LYS A 72 15.58 18.41 -19.40
CA LYS A 72 16.80 17.61 -19.28
C LYS A 72 16.71 16.61 -18.13
N ARG A 73 16.23 17.06 -16.96
CA ARG A 73 16.03 16.18 -15.80
C ARG A 73 15.03 15.06 -16.05
N TYR A 74 13.92 15.38 -16.71
CA TYR A 74 12.94 14.36 -17.08
C TYR A 74 13.54 13.30 -18.00
N LYS A 75 14.38 13.69 -18.96
CA LYS A 75 15.10 12.72 -19.81
C LYS A 75 16.04 11.83 -18.99
N ILE A 76 16.79 12.38 -18.04
CA ILE A 76 17.66 11.61 -17.13
C ILE A 76 16.84 10.60 -16.32
N LEU A 77 15.70 11.01 -15.76
CA LEU A 77 14.80 10.11 -15.04
C LEU A 77 14.29 8.97 -15.94
N LEU A 78 13.91 9.27 -17.18
CA LEU A 78 13.48 8.25 -18.15
C LEU A 78 14.60 7.25 -18.48
N GLU A 79 15.85 7.70 -18.55
CA GLU A 79 17.02 6.82 -18.77
C GLU A 79 17.23 5.84 -17.60
N GLN A 80 16.81 6.20 -16.38
CA GLN A 80 16.88 5.30 -15.21
C GLN A 80 15.79 4.22 -15.20
N GLN A 81 14.72 4.35 -16.01
CA GLN A 81 13.58 3.45 -15.99
C GLN A 81 13.97 1.98 -16.21
N ALA A 82 14.93 1.71 -17.10
CA ALA A 82 15.43 0.36 -17.33
C ALA A 82 16.09 -0.24 -16.07
N GLY A 83 16.76 0.60 -15.28
CA GLY A 83 17.32 0.22 -13.98
C GLY A 83 16.24 -0.17 -12.97
N PHE A 84 15.12 0.57 -12.91
CA PHE A 84 14.00 0.22 -12.03
C PHE A 84 13.31 -1.09 -12.44
N VAL A 85 13.11 -1.30 -13.73
CA VAL A 85 12.55 -2.57 -14.24
C VAL A 85 13.47 -3.73 -13.89
N LYS A 86 14.78 -3.60 -14.14
CA LYS A 86 15.76 -4.63 -13.80
C LYS A 86 15.76 -4.94 -12.29
N ALA A 87 15.81 -3.91 -11.45
CA ALA A 87 15.79 -4.06 -9.99
C ALA A 87 14.52 -4.75 -9.49
N SER A 88 13.37 -4.53 -10.14
CA SER A 88 12.14 -5.21 -9.83
C SER A 88 12.13 -6.67 -10.29
N GLU A 89 12.61 -6.96 -11.50
CA GLU A 89 12.70 -8.33 -12.03
C GLU A 89 13.69 -9.20 -11.26
N GLU A 90 14.76 -8.60 -10.73
CA GLU A 90 15.78 -9.28 -9.91
C GLU A 90 15.46 -9.23 -8.41
N SER A 91 14.33 -8.64 -8.04
CA SER A 91 13.95 -8.47 -6.64
C SER A 91 13.68 -9.81 -5.97
N PRO A 92 14.23 -10.08 -4.77
CA PRO A 92 13.86 -11.26 -3.99
C PRO A 92 12.40 -11.23 -3.54
N TYR A 93 11.74 -10.06 -3.61
CA TYR A 93 10.34 -9.88 -3.22
C TYR A 93 9.35 -10.12 -4.36
N ASN A 94 9.86 -10.33 -5.59
CA ASN A 94 9.06 -10.68 -6.75
C ASN A 94 9.34 -12.13 -7.13
N THR A 95 8.53 -13.05 -6.61
CA THR A 95 8.78 -14.49 -6.71
C THR A 95 7.73 -15.17 -7.57
N TYR A 96 8.18 -15.84 -8.63
CA TYR A 96 7.33 -16.77 -9.39
C TYR A 96 7.45 -18.17 -8.79
N MET A 97 6.32 -18.75 -8.39
CA MET A 97 6.18 -20.10 -7.90
C MET A 97 5.35 -20.88 -8.90
N ASP A 98 5.90 -22.00 -9.39
CA ASP A 98 5.19 -22.82 -10.36
C ASP A 98 4.20 -23.77 -9.67
N GLY A 99 3.06 -24.04 -10.30
CA GLY A 99 2.05 -24.98 -9.80
C GLY A 99 1.61 -25.98 -10.87
N ALA A 100 1.11 -27.16 -10.48
CA ALA A 100 0.68 -28.19 -11.44
C ALA A 100 -0.56 -27.76 -12.24
N ASP A 101 -1.48 -27.00 -11.62
CA ASP A 101 -2.72 -26.57 -12.25
C ASP A 101 -2.58 -25.20 -12.92
N LYS A 102 -2.38 -25.22 -14.24
CA LYS A 102 -2.22 -24.01 -15.08
C LYS A 102 -3.54 -23.37 -15.52
N SER A 103 -4.69 -23.84 -15.02
CA SER A 103 -6.00 -23.28 -15.40
C SER A 103 -6.11 -21.79 -15.03
N VAL A 104 -5.60 -21.42 -13.86
CA VAL A 104 -5.56 -20.05 -13.33
C VAL A 104 -4.15 -19.73 -12.85
N GLY A 105 -3.62 -18.58 -13.23
CA GLY A 105 -2.42 -17.98 -12.64
C GLY A 105 -2.81 -16.91 -11.63
N ILE A 106 -2.17 -16.89 -10.47
CA ILE A 106 -2.50 -15.95 -9.40
C ILE A 106 -1.40 -14.91 -9.26
N VAL A 107 -1.75 -13.63 -9.41
CA VAL A 107 -0.85 -12.50 -9.14
C VAL A 107 -1.22 -11.92 -7.78
N ALA A 108 -0.35 -12.10 -6.78
CA ALA A 108 -0.62 -11.69 -5.40
C ALA A 108 0.32 -10.57 -4.96
N CYS A 109 -0.25 -9.40 -4.67
CA CYS A 109 0.49 -8.18 -4.30
C CYS A 109 0.56 -8.03 -2.78
N GLY A 110 1.77 -7.79 -2.25
CA GLY A 110 1.97 -7.51 -0.82
C GLY A 110 1.27 -8.53 0.08
N ILE A 111 0.43 -8.03 0.99
CA ILE A 111 -0.30 -8.87 1.97
C ILE A 111 -1.25 -9.88 1.31
N GLY A 112 -1.69 -9.63 0.07
CA GLY A 112 -2.55 -10.56 -0.67
C GLY A 112 -1.91 -11.92 -0.87
N PHE A 113 -0.57 -11.99 -0.85
CA PHE A 113 0.16 -13.25 -0.85
C PHE A 113 -0.11 -14.07 0.41
N ASN A 114 -0.13 -13.46 1.61
CA ASN A 114 -0.41 -14.20 2.84
C ASN A 114 -1.85 -14.73 2.85
N TYR A 115 -2.81 -13.91 2.42
CA TYR A 115 -4.22 -14.32 2.33
C TYR A 115 -4.41 -15.48 1.36
N LEU A 116 -3.65 -15.52 0.27
CA LEU A 116 -3.59 -16.68 -0.62
C LEU A 116 -3.03 -17.91 0.11
N MET A 117 -1.89 -17.77 0.79
CA MET A 117 -1.24 -18.90 1.46
C MET A 117 -2.04 -19.44 2.64
N GLU A 118 -2.78 -18.61 3.37
CA GLU A 118 -3.72 -19.04 4.41
C GLU A 118 -4.82 -19.96 3.86
N ASN A 119 -5.20 -19.76 2.60
CA ASN A 119 -6.13 -20.64 1.90
C ASN A 119 -5.46 -21.94 1.38
N TYR A 120 -4.13 -21.99 1.30
CA TYR A 120 -3.35 -23.12 0.78
C TYR A 120 -2.23 -23.51 1.77
N PRO A 121 -2.57 -24.05 2.96
CA PRO A 121 -1.57 -24.38 3.99
C PRO A 121 -0.55 -25.42 3.52
N GLU A 122 -0.96 -26.34 2.64
CA GLU A 122 -0.11 -27.38 2.05
C GLU A 122 0.61 -26.93 0.75
N GLY A 123 0.48 -25.65 0.38
CA GLY A 123 1.00 -25.10 -0.86
C GLY A 123 -0.07 -24.90 -1.95
N CYS A 124 0.11 -23.83 -2.74
CA CYS A 124 -0.81 -23.50 -3.83
C CYS A 124 -0.57 -24.41 -5.03
N SER A 125 -1.62 -25.06 -5.54
CA SER A 125 -1.56 -25.91 -6.74
C SER A 125 -1.44 -25.11 -8.05
N HIS A 126 -1.77 -23.83 -8.01
CA HIS A 126 -1.71 -22.93 -9.17
C HIS A 126 -0.37 -22.19 -9.24
N PRO A 127 0.08 -21.77 -10.44
CA PRO A 127 1.16 -20.80 -10.57
C PRO A 127 0.85 -19.52 -9.81
N VAL A 128 1.80 -19.04 -9.02
CA VAL A 128 1.68 -17.81 -8.23
C VAL A 128 2.83 -16.87 -8.57
N LEU A 129 2.52 -15.62 -8.88
CA LEU A 129 3.48 -14.54 -8.89
C LEU A 129 3.23 -13.62 -7.69
N LYS A 130 4.12 -13.68 -6.72
CA LYS A 130 4.18 -12.71 -5.64
C LYS A 130 4.82 -11.42 -6.16
N ILE A 131 4.19 -10.28 -5.89
CA ILE A 131 4.73 -8.96 -6.20
C ILE A 131 4.92 -8.17 -4.91
N GLY A 132 6.17 -7.82 -4.61
CA GLY A 132 6.56 -6.98 -3.48
C GLY A 132 7.47 -5.80 -3.86
N GLN A 133 7.86 -5.67 -5.14
CA GLN A 133 8.61 -4.53 -5.64
C GLN A 133 8.10 -4.09 -7.02
N TYR A 134 8.12 -2.78 -7.26
CA TYR A 134 7.63 -2.11 -8.46
C TYR A 134 8.71 -1.22 -9.08
N PRO A 135 8.71 -0.98 -10.41
CA PRO A 135 7.65 -1.25 -11.41
C PRO A 135 7.32 -2.73 -11.61
N LEU A 136 6.15 -3.06 -12.16
CA LEU A 136 5.73 -4.46 -12.29
C LEU A 136 6.80 -5.34 -12.98
N PRO A 137 7.10 -6.55 -12.45
CA PRO A 137 8.15 -7.42 -12.96
C PRO A 137 7.74 -8.05 -14.30
N LYS A 138 8.14 -7.42 -15.42
CA LYS A 138 7.63 -7.75 -16.77
C LYS A 138 7.93 -9.19 -17.16
N LYS A 139 9.15 -9.68 -16.93
CA LYS A 139 9.53 -11.06 -17.23
C LYS A 139 8.60 -12.08 -16.56
N GLN A 140 8.41 -11.95 -15.25
CA GLN A 140 7.57 -12.85 -14.47
C GLN A 140 6.09 -12.75 -14.87
N LEU A 141 5.61 -11.54 -15.18
CA LEU A 141 4.24 -11.34 -15.68
C LEU A 141 4.03 -11.97 -17.06
N LEU A 142 4.98 -11.82 -17.97
CA LEU A 142 4.91 -12.47 -19.29
C LEU A 142 4.94 -13.99 -19.17
N GLN A 143 5.71 -14.51 -18.21
CA GLN A 143 5.77 -15.95 -17.91
C GLN A 143 4.40 -16.46 -17.44
N ILE A 144 3.82 -15.90 -16.37
CA ILE A 144 2.54 -16.41 -15.84
C ILE A 144 1.40 -16.30 -16.86
N VAL A 145 1.38 -15.23 -17.66
CA VAL A 145 0.38 -15.02 -18.73
C VAL A 145 0.57 -15.99 -19.89
N ALA A 146 1.81 -16.39 -20.21
CA ALA A 146 2.06 -17.38 -21.25
C ALA A 146 1.71 -18.80 -20.78
N THR A 147 1.77 -19.05 -19.47
CA THR A 147 1.54 -20.36 -18.88
C THR A 147 0.06 -20.64 -18.59
N CYS A 148 -0.72 -19.62 -18.22
CA CYS A 148 -2.08 -19.80 -17.69
C CYS A 148 -3.16 -19.29 -18.64
N ASN A 149 -4.37 -19.86 -18.56
CA ASN A 149 -5.51 -19.47 -19.40
C ASN A 149 -6.24 -18.22 -18.86
N GLU A 150 -6.24 -18.05 -17.54
CA GLU A 150 -6.87 -16.95 -16.83
C GLU A 150 -5.94 -16.47 -15.72
N ILE A 151 -6.03 -15.18 -15.36
CA ILE A 151 -5.28 -14.59 -14.24
C ILE A 151 -6.25 -14.08 -13.19
N LEU A 152 -6.01 -14.42 -11.92
CA LEU A 152 -6.66 -13.83 -10.76
C LEU A 152 -5.67 -12.86 -10.08
N VAL A 153 -6.06 -11.60 -9.93
CA VAL A 153 -5.25 -10.58 -9.27
C VAL A 153 -5.74 -10.37 -7.84
N LEU A 154 -4.87 -10.59 -6.87
CA LEU A 154 -5.09 -10.36 -5.45
C LEU A 154 -4.31 -9.11 -5.02
N GLU A 155 -5.00 -7.97 -4.98
CA GLU A 155 -4.43 -6.70 -4.53
C GLU A 155 -5.35 -6.00 -3.52
N ASP A 156 -4.74 -5.35 -2.52
CA ASP A 156 -5.45 -4.60 -1.48
C ASP A 156 -5.62 -3.12 -1.90
N GLY A 157 -6.80 -2.54 -1.67
CA GLY A 157 -7.11 -1.17 -2.08
C GLY A 157 -7.52 -1.06 -3.55
N GLN A 158 -6.85 -0.20 -4.32
CA GLN A 158 -7.22 0.07 -5.72
C GLN A 158 -6.69 -1.00 -6.68
N PRO A 159 -7.44 -1.34 -7.76
CA PRO A 159 -7.02 -2.34 -8.75
C PRO A 159 -5.90 -1.84 -9.68
N PHE A 160 -4.71 -1.58 -9.16
CA PHE A 160 -3.59 -1.00 -9.90
C PHE A 160 -2.93 -2.01 -10.83
N VAL A 161 -2.66 -3.22 -10.35
CA VAL A 161 -2.03 -4.29 -11.10
C VAL A 161 -3.03 -4.89 -12.08
N GLU A 162 -4.30 -5.08 -11.68
CA GLU A 162 -5.35 -5.57 -12.57
C GLU A 162 -5.58 -4.62 -13.76
N LYS A 163 -5.69 -3.30 -13.50
CA LYS A 163 -5.81 -2.27 -14.55
C LYS A 163 -4.64 -2.34 -15.53
N GLN A 164 -3.43 -2.46 -14.99
CA GLN A 164 -2.26 -2.63 -15.84
C GLN A 164 -2.38 -3.91 -16.65
N LEU A 165 -2.58 -5.10 -16.06
CA LEU A 165 -2.60 -6.36 -16.81
C LEU A 165 -3.65 -6.39 -17.93
N LYS A 166 -4.84 -5.81 -17.72
CA LYS A 166 -5.86 -5.67 -18.77
C LYS A 166 -5.38 -4.79 -19.92
N GLY A 167 -4.65 -3.71 -19.64
CA GLY A 167 -4.06 -2.83 -20.66
C GLY A 167 -2.71 -3.30 -21.22
N TYR A 168 -1.94 -4.09 -20.46
CA TYR A 168 -0.51 -4.32 -20.66
C TYR A 168 -0.21 -5.40 -21.68
N LEU A 169 -1.08 -6.40 -21.77
CA LEU A 169 -0.70 -7.65 -22.40
C LEU A 169 -1.10 -7.73 -23.87
N GLY A 170 -2.13 -7.01 -24.32
CA GLY A 170 -2.64 -7.08 -25.70
C GLY A 170 -3.00 -8.50 -26.17
N LYS A 171 -2.94 -9.50 -25.27
CA LYS A 171 -3.04 -10.94 -25.53
C LYS A 171 -4.44 -11.50 -25.27
N GLY A 172 -5.40 -10.65 -24.86
CA GLY A 172 -6.78 -11.07 -24.62
C GLY A 172 -6.94 -12.09 -23.49
N ILE A 173 -5.94 -12.26 -22.61
CA ILE A 173 -6.07 -13.15 -21.45
C ILE A 173 -7.16 -12.62 -20.53
N LYS A 174 -7.98 -13.53 -19.99
CA LYS A 174 -9.01 -13.16 -19.04
C LYS A 174 -8.36 -12.84 -17.70
N VAL A 175 -8.57 -11.62 -17.22
CA VAL A 175 -8.07 -11.14 -15.93
C VAL A 175 -9.27 -10.87 -15.02
N LYS A 176 -9.32 -11.60 -13.91
CA LYS A 176 -10.30 -11.47 -12.83
C LYS A 176 -9.69 -10.74 -11.64
N GLY A 177 -10.52 -10.02 -10.89
CA GLY A 177 -10.07 -9.27 -9.73
C GLY A 177 -11.17 -8.36 -9.21
N ARG A 178 -10.81 -7.11 -8.88
CA ARG A 178 -11.76 -6.13 -8.36
C ARG A 178 -12.58 -5.47 -9.47
N LEU A 179 -12.06 -5.33 -10.69
CA LEU A 179 -12.78 -4.64 -11.78
C LEU A 179 -13.93 -5.44 -12.35
N ASP A 180 -13.91 -6.77 -12.25
CA ASP A 180 -14.98 -7.64 -12.72
C ASP A 180 -15.92 -8.15 -11.60
N GLY A 181 -15.67 -7.71 -10.37
CA GLY A 181 -16.46 -8.09 -9.19
C GLY A 181 -16.11 -9.47 -8.61
N THR A 182 -15.08 -10.16 -9.11
CA THR A 182 -14.58 -11.41 -8.47
C THR A 182 -14.11 -11.15 -7.04
N LEU A 183 -13.50 -9.98 -6.82
CA LEU A 183 -13.22 -9.37 -5.51
C LEU A 183 -13.98 -8.04 -5.42
N SER A 184 -14.31 -7.60 -4.21
CA SER A 184 -15.00 -6.31 -4.06
C SER A 184 -14.14 -5.15 -4.55
N TYR A 185 -14.76 -4.16 -5.18
CA TYR A 185 -14.05 -2.96 -5.64
C TYR A 185 -13.61 -2.09 -4.46
N ASP A 186 -14.40 -2.09 -3.39
CA ASP A 186 -14.18 -1.39 -2.15
C ASP A 186 -13.75 -2.34 -1.02
N GLY A 187 -13.44 -1.77 0.14
CA GLY A 187 -13.04 -2.52 1.31
C GLY A 187 -11.64 -3.17 1.20
N GLU A 188 -11.20 -3.68 2.34
CA GLU A 188 -9.93 -4.38 2.49
C GLU A 188 -10.04 -5.79 1.91
N LEU A 189 -8.95 -6.26 1.29
CA LEU A 189 -8.80 -7.68 0.98
C LEU A 189 -8.62 -8.45 2.29
N ASN A 190 -9.19 -9.64 2.37
CA ASN A 190 -9.04 -10.51 3.54
C ASN A 190 -9.03 -12.00 3.10
N PRO A 191 -8.61 -12.92 3.99
CA PRO A 191 -8.55 -14.35 3.67
C PRO A 191 -9.89 -14.91 3.17
N ASP A 192 -10.99 -14.38 3.68
CA ASP A 192 -12.34 -14.87 3.40
C ASP A 192 -12.80 -14.57 1.98
N THR A 193 -12.61 -13.32 1.56
CA THR A 193 -12.89 -12.86 0.20
C THR A 193 -11.98 -13.52 -0.83
N VAL A 194 -10.72 -13.78 -0.46
CA VAL A 194 -9.78 -14.57 -1.27
C VAL A 194 -10.25 -16.02 -1.40
N ALA A 195 -10.71 -16.66 -0.31
CA ALA A 195 -11.26 -18.01 -0.34
C ALA A 195 -12.42 -18.13 -1.34
N HIS A 196 -13.36 -17.18 -1.28
CA HIS A 196 -14.50 -17.12 -2.19
C HIS A 196 -14.06 -16.93 -3.65
N ALA A 197 -13.12 -16.01 -3.92
CA ALA A 197 -12.57 -15.78 -5.26
C ALA A 197 -11.85 -17.02 -5.83
N LEU A 198 -11.30 -17.86 -4.96
CA LEU A 198 -10.67 -19.14 -5.32
C LEU A 198 -11.68 -20.29 -5.46
N GLY A 199 -12.97 -20.06 -5.23
CA GLY A 199 -14.00 -21.10 -5.25
C GLY A 199 -13.93 -22.07 -4.08
N LYS A 200 -13.27 -21.68 -2.97
CA LYS A 200 -13.16 -22.50 -1.76
C LYS A 200 -14.32 -22.23 -0.81
N GLU A 201 -14.73 -23.27 -0.10
CA GLU A 201 -15.69 -23.14 0.98
C GLU A 201 -15.04 -22.38 2.14
N ASN A 202 -15.67 -21.28 2.56
CA ASN A 202 -15.26 -20.55 3.74
C ASN A 202 -16.29 -20.74 4.85
N LYS A 203 -15.90 -21.47 5.89
CA LYS A 203 -16.71 -21.66 7.09
C LYS A 203 -16.38 -20.56 8.08
N SER A 204 -17.24 -19.54 8.14
CA SER A 204 -17.21 -18.61 9.27
C SER A 204 -17.74 -19.32 10.52
N TYR A 205 -16.88 -19.51 11.52
CA TYR A 205 -17.24 -20.14 12.78
C TYR A 205 -17.83 -19.15 13.80
N PHE A 206 -17.77 -17.85 13.51
CA PHE A 206 -18.21 -16.79 14.42
C PHE A 206 -19.30 -15.96 13.75
N THR A 207 -20.49 -15.94 14.35
CA THR A 207 -21.54 -14.99 13.99
C THR A 207 -21.28 -13.66 14.68
N ILE A 208 -21.58 -12.56 14.00
CA ILE A 208 -21.59 -11.23 14.65
C ILE A 208 -22.67 -11.29 15.75
N PRO A 209 -22.35 -10.99 17.02
CA PRO A 209 -23.35 -10.97 18.09
C PRO A 209 -24.46 -9.97 17.78
N ASP A 210 -25.70 -10.27 18.16
CA ASP A 210 -26.85 -9.38 17.95
C ASP A 210 -26.68 -8.01 18.66
N MET A 211 -25.84 -7.96 19.69
CA MET A 211 -25.53 -6.76 20.46
C MET A 211 -24.02 -6.52 20.46
N VAL A 212 -23.60 -5.53 19.67
CA VAL A 212 -22.22 -5.02 19.64
C VAL A 212 -22.21 -3.61 20.20
N GLU A 213 -21.52 -3.41 21.32
CA GLU A 213 -21.24 -2.07 21.86
C GLU A 213 -20.49 -1.24 20.81
N THR A 214 -21.04 -0.08 20.44
CA THR A 214 -20.38 0.80 19.49
C THR A 214 -19.14 1.41 20.14
N ARG A 215 -17.97 1.17 19.54
CA ARG A 215 -16.70 1.78 19.95
C ARG A 215 -16.25 2.80 18.91
N PRO A 216 -16.89 3.98 18.83
CA PRO A 216 -16.47 5.00 17.88
C PRO A 216 -15.03 5.44 18.20
N PRO A 217 -14.25 5.81 17.17
CA PRO A 217 -12.93 6.41 17.38
C PRO A 217 -13.02 7.64 18.29
N ALA A 218 -12.23 7.65 19.37
CA ALA A 218 -12.27 8.71 20.38
C ALA A 218 -10.86 9.03 20.90
N LEU A 219 -10.65 10.29 21.30
CA LEU A 219 -9.42 10.73 21.94
C LEU A 219 -9.19 9.98 23.26
N CYS A 220 -7.95 9.55 23.51
CA CYS A 220 -7.56 8.88 24.75
C CYS A 220 -7.91 9.72 25.98
N LYS A 221 -8.24 9.06 27.11
CA LYS A 221 -8.38 9.73 28.40
C LYS A 221 -7.04 10.38 28.78
N GLY A 222 -7.02 11.70 28.92
CA GLY A 222 -5.79 12.48 29.17
C GLY A 222 -5.05 12.96 27.91
N CYS A 223 -5.61 12.78 26.71
CA CYS A 223 -5.01 13.36 25.51
C CYS A 223 -5.13 14.90 25.54
N GLY A 224 -4.01 15.62 25.40
CA GLY A 224 -3.99 17.10 25.41
C GLY A 224 -4.79 17.75 24.28
N HIS A 225 -5.10 17.02 23.20
CA HIS A 225 -6.04 17.49 22.17
C HIS A 225 -7.43 17.79 22.75
N ARG A 226 -7.84 17.12 23.83
CA ARG A 226 -9.14 17.36 24.47
C ARG A 226 -9.22 18.77 25.06
N ASP A 227 -8.14 19.20 25.73
CA ASP A 227 -8.07 20.53 26.35
C ASP A 227 -7.98 21.62 25.28
N MET A 228 -7.20 21.37 24.23
CA MET A 228 -7.12 22.25 23.06
C MET A 228 -8.49 22.41 22.39
N TYR A 229 -9.23 21.32 22.14
CA TYR A 229 -10.55 21.42 21.52
C TYR A 229 -11.59 22.10 22.39
N ASN A 230 -11.53 21.93 23.71
CA ASN A 230 -12.41 22.67 24.63
C ASN A 230 -12.17 24.17 24.51
N ALA A 231 -10.91 24.61 24.65
CA ALA A 231 -10.55 26.03 24.57
C ALA A 231 -10.82 26.61 23.17
N LEU A 232 -10.47 25.88 22.11
CA LEU A 232 -10.72 26.29 20.73
C LEU A 232 -12.23 26.48 20.48
N THR A 233 -13.05 25.52 20.89
CA THR A 233 -14.50 25.57 20.67
C THR A 233 -15.16 26.70 21.46
N GLU A 234 -14.68 26.99 22.66
CA GLU A 234 -15.13 28.12 23.48
C GLU A 234 -14.87 29.45 22.77
N VAL A 235 -13.60 29.72 22.44
CA VAL A 235 -13.18 30.97 21.74
C VAL A 235 -13.88 31.12 20.40
N LEU A 236 -13.94 30.05 19.60
CA LEU A 236 -14.53 30.12 18.27
C LEU A 236 -16.05 30.35 18.31
N LYS A 237 -16.75 29.84 19.32
CA LYS A 237 -18.20 30.10 19.49
C LYS A 237 -18.48 31.53 19.91
N GLU A 238 -17.64 32.10 20.79
CA GLU A 238 -17.85 33.44 21.32
C GLU A 238 -17.40 34.54 20.36
N GLU A 239 -16.22 34.39 19.76
CA GLU A 239 -15.59 35.46 18.98
C GLU A 239 -15.76 35.30 17.47
N TYR A 240 -15.99 34.09 16.97
CA TYR A 240 -15.99 33.79 15.52
C TYR A 240 -17.19 32.92 15.10
N PRO A 241 -18.43 33.40 15.16
CA PRO A 241 -19.64 32.58 14.95
C PRO A 241 -19.74 31.92 13.56
N SER A 242 -18.99 32.40 12.57
CA SER A 242 -18.92 31.83 11.21
C SER A 242 -17.64 31.03 10.95
N HIS A 243 -16.90 30.63 11.99
CA HIS A 243 -15.63 29.91 11.85
C HIS A 243 -15.76 28.59 11.08
N LYS A 244 -14.64 28.19 10.47
CA LYS A 244 -14.43 26.85 9.94
C LYS A 244 -13.07 26.34 10.41
N VAL A 245 -13.06 25.17 11.02
CA VAL A 245 -11.84 24.51 11.49
C VAL A 245 -11.43 23.46 10.47
N PHE A 246 -10.29 23.68 9.84
CA PHE A 246 -9.69 22.73 8.93
C PHE A 246 -8.63 21.94 9.68
N SER A 247 -8.78 20.62 9.59
CA SER A 247 -7.93 19.66 10.24
C SER A 247 -7.28 18.78 9.18
N ASP A 248 -6.56 17.80 9.67
CA ASP A 248 -5.54 17.04 8.98
C ASP A 248 -5.72 15.56 9.42
N ILE A 249 -5.10 14.59 8.76
CA ILE A 249 -5.32 13.18 9.09
C ILE A 249 -4.43 12.78 10.28
N GLY A 250 -5.04 12.44 11.42
CA GLY A 250 -4.33 11.98 12.61
C GLY A 250 -5.22 11.80 13.85
N CYS A 251 -4.61 11.62 15.02
CA CYS A 251 -5.36 11.48 16.28
C CYS A 251 -6.27 12.69 16.55
N TYR A 252 -5.86 13.87 16.09
CA TYR A 252 -6.63 15.10 16.26
C TYR A 252 -7.89 15.11 15.37
N THR A 253 -7.98 14.34 14.27
CA THR A 253 -9.22 14.15 13.49
C THR A 253 -10.38 13.65 14.37
N LEU A 254 -10.08 12.95 15.46
CA LEU A 254 -11.08 12.45 16.42
C LEU A 254 -11.86 13.57 17.12
N GLY A 255 -11.38 14.83 17.05
CA GLY A 255 -12.13 16.02 17.47
C GLY A 255 -13.35 16.34 16.61
N ALA A 256 -13.51 15.69 15.44
CA ALA A 256 -14.69 15.79 14.60
C ALA A 256 -15.94 15.19 15.28
N ASN A 257 -15.75 14.23 16.19
CA ASN A 257 -16.83 13.56 16.90
C ASN A 257 -17.18 14.23 18.23
N ALA A 258 -18.31 13.83 18.79
CA ALA A 258 -18.69 14.17 20.16
C ALA A 258 -17.60 13.73 21.17
N PRO A 259 -17.37 14.53 22.23
CA PRO A 259 -18.10 15.73 22.61
C PRO A 259 -17.62 17.02 21.91
N PHE A 260 -16.52 16.97 21.15
CA PHE A 260 -15.86 18.19 20.66
C PHE A 260 -16.57 18.79 19.45
N ASN A 261 -16.91 17.98 18.45
CA ASN A 261 -17.51 18.42 17.19
C ASN A 261 -16.79 19.67 16.60
N ALA A 262 -15.46 19.70 16.73
CA ALA A 262 -14.65 20.89 16.58
C ALA A 262 -14.05 21.05 15.17
N ILE A 263 -14.19 20.05 14.29
CA ILE A 263 -13.57 20.04 12.96
C ILE A 263 -14.65 20.11 11.88
N ASN A 264 -14.41 20.92 10.84
CA ASN A 264 -15.30 21.02 9.67
C ASN A 264 -14.74 20.36 8.40
N SER A 265 -13.43 20.17 8.30
CA SER A 265 -12.78 19.51 7.16
C SER A 265 -11.57 18.70 7.60
N CYS A 266 -11.36 17.55 6.98
CA CYS A 266 -10.17 16.72 7.10
C CYS A 266 -10.10 15.86 5.83
N VAL A 267 -9.09 16.11 4.98
CA VAL A 267 -9.01 15.49 3.64
C VAL A 267 -7.76 14.61 3.52
N ASP A 268 -6.60 15.15 3.86
CA ASP A 268 -5.31 14.47 3.79
C ASP A 268 -4.37 14.94 4.89
N MET A 269 -3.17 14.35 4.90
CA MET A 269 -2.08 14.88 5.71
C MET A 269 -1.55 16.19 5.11
N GLY A 270 -1.68 17.31 5.81
CA GLY A 270 -1.37 18.67 5.38
C GLY A 270 -2.59 19.56 5.11
N ALA A 271 -3.79 18.98 4.99
CA ALA A 271 -5.02 19.70 4.63
C ALA A 271 -5.40 20.85 5.59
N SER A 272 -4.90 20.83 6.83
CA SER A 272 -5.14 21.92 7.79
C SER A 272 -4.58 23.27 7.34
N ILE A 273 -3.61 23.28 6.42
CA ILE A 273 -2.95 24.50 5.92
C ILE A 273 -3.47 24.90 4.54
N THR A 274 -3.78 23.92 3.69
CA THR A 274 -4.02 24.14 2.25
C THR A 274 -5.49 24.27 1.87
N MET A 275 -6.42 23.80 2.72
CA MET A 275 -7.87 23.99 2.57
C MET A 275 -8.30 25.37 3.06
#